data_AF-A0A944EU25-F1
#
_entry.id   AF-A0A944EU25-F1
#
_cell.length_a   1.000
_cell.length_b   1.000
_cell.length_c   1.000
_cell.angle_alpha   90.00
_cell.angle_beta   90.00
_cell.angle_gamma   90.00
#
_symmetry.space_group_name_H-M   'P 1'
#
loop_
_entity.id
_entity.type
_entity.pdbx_description
1 polymer ?
#
loop_
_entity_poly.entity_id
_entity_poly.type
_entity_poly.pdbx_seq_one_letter_code
_entity_poly.pdbx_strand_id
1 'polypeptide(L)'
;LRDGGRLPLGAPCGPPAGADAVPFAGPPVDELVLPVVLGPRADWFAADAPRALAGGGYTVASASNRIGLRTDGPALTRAREGELPSEGMVLGAVQVPPDGRPVVFLADHPTTGGYPVIGVVPEPSLPAAAQAVPGTPVRFVPVRA
;
A
#
# COMPACT_ATOMS: atom_id res chain seq x y z
N LEU A 1 1.86 4.76 22.72
CA LEU A 1 2.03 4.29 24.11
C LEU A 1 3.43 4.62 24.57
N ARG A 2 3.65 4.72 25.88
CA ARG A 2 4.98 4.89 26.47
C ARG A 2 5.07 4.06 27.74
N ASP A 3 6.27 3.75 28.16
CA ASP A 3 6.54 3.01 29.39
C ASP A 3 5.83 3.66 30.59
N GLY A 4 5.24 2.81 31.45
CA GLY A 4 4.40 3.25 32.57
C GLY A 4 2.99 3.74 32.19
N GLY A 5 2.64 3.77 30.90
CA GLY A 5 1.30 4.11 30.45
C GLY A 5 0.24 3.10 30.91
N ARG A 6 -0.89 3.60 31.43
CA ARG A 6 -2.05 2.79 31.82
C ARG A 6 -3.23 3.16 30.92
N LEU A 7 -3.80 2.16 30.25
CA LEU A 7 -5.01 2.32 29.43
C LEU A 7 -6.23 1.82 30.22
N PRO A 8 -7.25 2.66 30.49
CA PRO A 8 -8.48 2.19 31.12
C PRO A 8 -9.24 1.26 30.16
N LEU A 9 -9.82 0.19 30.70
CA LEU A 9 -10.74 -0.69 29.97
C LEU A 9 -12.18 -0.19 30.12
N GLY A 10 -13.04 -0.56 29.18
CA GLY A 10 -14.48 -0.35 29.30
C GLY A 10 -15.09 -1.20 30.42
N ALA A 11 -16.35 -0.90 30.77
CA ALA A 11 -17.10 -1.73 31.71
C ALA A 11 -17.31 -3.14 31.12
N PRO A 12 -17.18 -4.22 31.92
CA PRO A 12 -17.46 -5.58 31.44
C PRO A 12 -18.88 -5.69 30.90
N CYS A 13 -19.04 -6.23 29.68
CA CYS A 13 -20.34 -6.30 28.99
C CYS A 13 -20.91 -7.71 28.83
N GLY A 14 -20.46 -8.68 29.64
CA GLY A 14 -20.95 -10.06 29.61
C GLY A 14 -19.81 -11.08 29.54
N PRO A 15 -20.11 -12.39 29.47
CA PRO A 15 -19.10 -13.41 29.27
C PRO A 15 -18.43 -13.23 27.89
N PRO A 16 -17.12 -13.46 27.77
CA PRO A 16 -16.44 -13.37 26.48
C PRO A 16 -17.07 -14.36 25.50
N ALA A 17 -17.33 -13.90 24.27
CA ALA A 17 -17.59 -14.80 23.16
C ALA A 17 -16.27 -15.51 22.85
N GLY A 18 -16.11 -16.73 23.38
CA GLY A 18 -14.88 -17.51 23.20
C GLY A 18 -14.61 -17.77 21.72
N ALA A 19 -13.39 -17.46 21.29
CA ALA A 19 -12.80 -18.02 20.09
C ALA A 19 -11.47 -18.66 20.51
N ASP A 20 -11.42 -19.99 20.55
CA ASP A 20 -10.23 -20.72 20.98
C ASP A 20 -9.04 -20.50 20.02
N ALA A 21 -9.34 -20.19 18.76
CA ALA A 21 -8.39 -19.68 17.77
C ALA A 21 -9.12 -18.88 16.70
N VAL A 22 -8.58 -17.71 16.33
CA VAL A 22 -8.96 -16.99 15.12
C VAL A 22 -7.84 -17.21 14.11
N PRO A 23 -8.04 -18.02 13.05
CA PRO A 23 -7.01 -18.21 12.04
C PRO A 23 -6.72 -16.88 11.36
N PHE A 24 -5.51 -16.35 11.59
CA PHE A 24 -5.00 -15.19 10.88
C PHE A 24 -4.01 -15.68 9.82
N ALA A 25 -4.39 -15.58 8.55
CA ALA A 25 -3.42 -15.69 7.48
C ALA A 25 -2.53 -14.45 7.56
N GLY A 26 -1.34 -14.61 8.15
CA GLY A 26 -0.30 -13.58 8.13
C GLY A 26 0.09 -13.22 6.69
N PRO A 27 0.91 -12.18 6.51
CA PRO A 27 1.43 -11.87 5.18
C PRO A 27 2.15 -13.12 4.64
N PRO A 28 1.98 -13.46 3.35
CA PRO A 28 2.71 -14.57 2.74
C PRO A 28 4.21 -14.40 3.01
N VAL A 29 4.83 -15.45 3.56
CA VAL A 29 6.24 -15.44 4.02
C VAL A 29 7.24 -15.22 2.89
N ASP A 30 6.87 -15.55 1.65
CA ASP A 30 7.80 -15.54 0.51
C ASP A 30 7.64 -14.30 -0.37
N GLU A 31 6.41 -13.84 -0.62
CA GLU A 31 6.13 -12.72 -1.54
C GLU A 31 4.77 -12.08 -1.24
N LEU A 32 4.75 -10.77 -1.04
CA LEU A 32 3.53 -9.97 -0.94
C LEU A 32 2.96 -9.70 -2.34
N VAL A 33 1.84 -10.36 -2.67
CA VAL A 33 1.13 -10.15 -3.93
C VAL A 33 0.02 -9.11 -3.73
N LEU A 34 0.09 -8.00 -4.44
CA LEU A 34 -0.87 -6.90 -4.35
C LEU A 34 -1.65 -6.76 -5.67
N PRO A 35 -2.96 -7.08 -5.71
CA PRO A 35 -3.79 -6.73 -6.85
C PRO A 35 -3.91 -5.21 -6.95
N VAL A 36 -3.88 -4.67 -8.17
CA VAL A 36 -3.96 -3.23 -8.44
C VAL A 36 -5.00 -2.97 -9.51
N VAL A 37 -6.06 -2.25 -9.18
CA VAL A 37 -6.99 -1.69 -10.17
C VAL A 37 -6.33 -0.44 -10.76
N LEU A 38 -6.01 -0.44 -12.05
CA LEU A 38 -5.28 0.66 -12.68
C LEU A 38 -6.12 1.95 -12.76
N GLY A 39 -5.45 3.09 -12.67
CA GLY A 39 -6.05 4.42 -12.63
C GLY A 39 -6.10 5.02 -11.22
N PRO A 40 -6.47 6.30 -11.09
CA PRO A 40 -7.05 7.15 -12.13
C PRO A 40 -6.02 7.84 -13.04
N ARG A 41 -4.72 7.82 -12.70
CA ARG A 41 -3.66 8.52 -13.44
C ARG A 41 -2.71 7.57 -14.17
N ALA A 42 -3.17 6.40 -14.59
CA ALA A 42 -2.36 5.50 -15.41
C ALA A 42 -1.87 6.19 -16.71
N ASP A 43 -2.63 7.18 -17.22
CA ASP A 43 -2.30 8.02 -18.37
C ASP A 43 -1.15 9.01 -18.14
N TRP A 44 -0.63 9.11 -16.92
CA TRP A 44 0.56 9.92 -16.58
C TRP A 44 1.88 9.18 -16.76
N PHE A 45 1.82 7.87 -17.01
CA PHE A 45 2.99 7.01 -17.15
C PHE A 45 3.15 6.55 -18.60
N ALA A 46 4.35 6.05 -18.93
CA ALA A 46 4.61 5.44 -20.22
C ALA A 46 3.62 4.29 -20.49
N ALA A 47 3.31 4.03 -21.76
CA ALA A 47 2.29 3.03 -22.13
C ALA A 47 2.61 1.61 -21.63
N ASP A 48 3.88 1.31 -21.38
CA ASP A 48 4.37 0.04 -20.83
C ASP A 48 4.42 0.03 -19.29
N ALA A 49 4.11 1.13 -18.60
CA ALA A 49 4.20 1.22 -17.15
C ALA A 49 3.38 0.17 -16.38
N PRO A 50 2.15 -0.22 -16.80
CA PRO A 50 1.46 -1.33 -16.15
C PRO A 50 2.21 -2.66 -16.25
N ARG A 51 2.89 -2.91 -17.38
CA ARG A 51 3.73 -4.10 -17.57
C ARG A 51 5.00 -4.00 -16.74
N ALA A 52 5.62 -2.82 -16.69
CA ALA A 52 6.80 -2.56 -15.88
C ALA A 52 6.51 -2.70 -14.38
N LEU A 53 5.36 -2.19 -13.91
CA LEU A 53 4.88 -2.37 -12.54
C LEU A 53 4.66 -3.85 -12.21
N ALA A 54 4.05 -4.62 -13.12
CA ALA A 54 3.77 -6.04 -12.90
C ALA A 54 5.03 -6.92 -12.94
N GLY A 55 6.00 -6.57 -13.78
CA GLY A 55 7.26 -7.30 -13.94
C GLY A 55 8.40 -6.80 -13.05
N GLY A 56 8.19 -5.72 -12.30
CA GLY A 56 9.22 -5.13 -11.46
C GLY A 56 9.50 -5.98 -10.23
N GLY A 57 10.77 -6.29 -9.98
CA GLY A 57 11.22 -6.91 -8.73
C GLY A 57 11.25 -5.87 -7.62
N TYR A 58 10.15 -5.71 -6.90
CA TYR A 58 10.04 -4.76 -5.78
C TYR A 58 10.29 -5.46 -4.44
N THR A 59 10.75 -4.69 -3.46
CA THR A 59 10.82 -5.11 -2.05
C THR A 59 10.30 -4.01 -1.16
N VAL A 60 9.72 -4.34 -0.01
CA VAL A 60 9.32 -3.35 1.00
C VAL A 60 10.56 -2.59 1.47
N ALA A 61 10.54 -1.26 1.33
CA ALA A 61 11.63 -0.39 1.76
C ALA A 61 11.59 -0.19 3.29
N SER A 62 12.77 0.03 3.88
CA SER A 62 12.92 0.32 5.32
C SER A 62 12.22 1.60 5.78
N ALA A 63 11.95 2.53 4.87
CA ALA A 63 11.23 3.77 5.12
C ALA A 63 9.69 3.60 5.18
N SER A 64 9.17 2.38 5.04
CA SER A 64 7.73 2.10 5.12
C SER A 64 7.19 2.32 6.53
N ASN A 65 5.97 2.83 6.63
CA ASN A 65 5.30 3.10 7.91
C ASN A 65 3.76 3.10 7.74
N ARG A 66 3.01 3.53 8.75
CA ARG A 66 1.54 3.56 8.71
C ARG A 66 0.93 4.49 7.64
N ILE A 67 1.72 5.43 7.09
CA ILE A 67 1.28 6.30 6.00
C ILE A 67 1.29 5.52 4.68
N GLY A 68 2.34 4.73 4.44
CA GLY A 68 2.43 3.93 3.23
C GLY A 68 3.53 2.89 3.24
N LEU A 69 3.27 1.80 2.52
CA LEU A 69 4.25 0.80 2.13
C LEU A 69 5.03 1.36 0.94
N ARG A 70 6.29 1.69 1.19
CA ARG A 70 7.23 2.18 0.17
C ARG A 70 7.97 0.98 -0.43
N THR A 71 8.27 1.03 -1.72
CA THR A 71 9.05 -0.04 -2.36
C THR A 71 10.42 0.43 -2.81
N ASP A 72 11.42 -0.42 -2.63
CA ASP A 72 12.66 -0.39 -3.40
C ASP A 72 12.49 -1.26 -4.65
N GLY A 73 13.10 -0.87 -5.77
CA GLY A 73 12.93 -1.56 -7.05
C GLY A 73 13.02 -0.61 -8.25
N PRO A 74 12.58 -1.06 -9.44
CA PRO A 74 12.64 -0.27 -10.66
C PRO A 74 11.70 0.94 -10.62
N ALA A 75 12.19 2.09 -11.06
CA ALA A 75 11.40 3.29 -11.24
C ALA A 75 10.47 3.15 -12.47
N LEU A 76 9.22 3.58 -12.33
CA LEU A 76 8.30 3.69 -13.45
C LEU A 76 8.53 4.98 -14.22
N THR A 77 8.53 4.89 -15.55
CA THR A 77 8.72 6.05 -16.43
C THR A 77 7.45 6.88 -16.50
N ARG A 78 7.56 8.19 -16.20
CA ARG A 78 6.48 9.16 -16.45
C ARG A 78 6.40 9.48 -17.94
N ALA A 79 5.18 9.63 -18.46
CA ALA A 79 4.92 10.16 -19.80
C ALA A 79 4.66 11.66 -19.80
N ARG A 80 4.36 12.24 -18.63
CA ARG A 80 4.11 13.67 -18.44
C ARG A 80 5.07 14.21 -17.39
N GLU A 81 5.70 15.34 -17.65
CA GLU A 81 6.64 15.96 -16.70
C GLU A 81 5.98 17.02 -15.82
N GLY A 82 4.81 17.53 -16.21
CA GLY A 82 4.09 18.59 -15.49
C GLY A 82 3.67 18.21 -14.07
N GLU A 83 3.23 19.23 -13.32
CA GLU A 83 2.74 19.09 -11.95
C GLU A 83 1.27 18.65 -11.94
N LEU A 84 0.93 17.72 -11.04
CA LEU A 84 -0.45 17.33 -10.80
C LEU A 84 -1.03 18.26 -9.71
N PRO A 85 -2.14 18.97 -9.96
CA PRO A 85 -2.87 19.64 -8.90
C PRO A 85 -3.20 18.66 -7.77
N SER A 86 -3.27 19.14 -6.53
CA SER A 86 -3.63 18.28 -5.40
C SER A 86 -4.99 17.62 -5.63
N GLU A 87 -5.02 16.30 -5.54
CA GLU A 87 -6.22 15.47 -5.72
C GLU A 87 -6.50 14.66 -4.45
N GLY A 88 -7.77 14.29 -4.26
CA GLY A 88 -8.18 13.44 -3.13
C GLY A 88 -7.52 12.07 -3.21
N MET A 89 -6.93 11.62 -2.11
CA MET A 89 -6.29 10.31 -2.00
C MET A 89 -7.19 9.33 -1.27
N VAL A 90 -7.15 8.07 -1.71
CA VAL A 90 -7.91 6.97 -1.13
C VAL A 90 -6.97 5.94 -0.52
N LEU A 91 -7.50 5.18 0.43
CA LEU A 91 -6.81 4.05 1.02
C LEU A 91 -6.43 3.04 -0.07
N GLY A 92 -5.19 2.55 -0.04
CA GLY A 92 -4.66 1.62 -1.05
C GLY A 92 -4.17 2.28 -2.34
N ALA A 93 -4.26 3.61 -2.50
CA ALA A 93 -3.72 4.29 -3.68
C ALA A 93 -2.22 3.99 -3.84
N VAL A 94 -1.84 3.57 -5.06
CA VAL A 94 -0.46 3.33 -5.49
C VAL A 94 0.06 4.60 -6.13
N GLN A 95 0.59 5.49 -5.31
CA GLN A 95 1.16 6.75 -5.74
C GLN A 95 2.60 6.54 -6.22
N VAL A 96 3.01 7.27 -7.25
CA VAL A 96 4.38 7.24 -7.77
C VAL A 96 4.98 8.64 -7.68
N PRO A 97 5.85 8.91 -6.68
CA PRO A 97 6.55 10.18 -6.53
C PRO A 97 7.59 10.42 -7.65
N PRO A 98 8.31 11.56 -7.64
CA PRO A 98 9.30 11.89 -8.67
C PRO A 98 10.47 10.89 -8.82
N ASP A 99 10.76 10.09 -7.79
CA ASP A 99 11.76 9.02 -7.86
C ASP A 99 11.28 7.78 -8.66
N GLY A 100 10.01 7.77 -9.07
CA GLY A 100 9.40 6.73 -9.88
C GLY A 100 9.05 5.46 -9.11
N ARG A 101 9.26 5.41 -7.78
CA ARG A 101 9.04 4.19 -7.00
C ARG A 101 7.62 4.14 -6.43
N PRO A 102 6.87 3.04 -6.61
CA PRO A 102 5.53 2.92 -6.04
C PRO A 102 5.49 3.07 -4.52
N VAL A 103 4.44 3.73 -4.03
CA VAL A 103 4.07 3.81 -2.62
C VAL A 103 2.59 3.45 -2.49
N VAL A 104 2.28 2.40 -1.74
CA VAL A 104 0.90 2.00 -1.44
C VAL A 104 0.45 2.70 -0.17
N PHE A 105 -0.57 3.54 -0.25
CA PHE A 105 -1.10 4.28 0.89
C PHE A 105 -1.88 3.39 1.87
N LEU A 106 -1.57 3.55 3.15
CA LEU A 106 -2.12 2.78 4.28
C LEU A 106 -2.95 3.69 5.21
N ALA A 107 -3.35 3.20 6.38
CA ALA A 107 -4.37 3.82 7.22
C ALA A 107 -4.13 5.30 7.60
N ASP A 108 -2.87 5.76 7.65
CA ASP A 108 -2.53 7.15 8.01
C ASP A 108 -2.19 8.00 6.75
N HIS A 109 -2.61 7.57 5.55
CA HIS A 109 -2.34 8.30 4.31
C HIS A 109 -2.91 9.73 4.33
N PRO A 110 -2.28 10.70 3.64
CA PRO A 110 -2.83 12.05 3.56
C PRO A 110 -4.15 12.04 2.80
N THR A 111 -5.05 12.97 3.11
CA THR A 111 -6.34 13.12 2.41
C THR A 111 -6.17 13.63 0.98
N THR A 112 -5.07 14.30 0.68
CA THR A 112 -4.75 14.87 -0.64
C THR A 112 -3.30 14.62 -1.01
N GLY A 113 -3.00 14.52 -2.31
CA GLY A 113 -1.64 14.36 -2.82
C GLY A 113 -1.46 14.97 -4.21
N GLY A 114 -0.22 15.37 -4.52
CA GLY A 114 0.16 16.01 -5.80
C GLY A 114 0.99 15.12 -6.72
N TYR A 115 1.02 13.80 -6.48
CA TYR A 115 1.72 12.84 -7.33
C TYR A 115 0.73 11.85 -7.97
N PRO A 116 1.00 11.41 -9.21
CA PRO A 116 0.10 10.54 -9.95
C PRO A 116 -0.07 9.19 -9.27
N VAL A 117 -1.32 8.73 -9.22
CA VAL A 117 -1.72 7.41 -8.74
C VAL A 117 -1.89 6.48 -9.95
N ILE A 118 -1.01 5.49 -10.07
CA ILE A 118 -1.05 4.53 -11.20
C ILE A 118 -2.18 3.51 -11.05
N GLY A 119 -2.61 3.24 -9.82
CA GLY A 119 -3.63 2.27 -9.49
C GLY A 119 -4.03 2.31 -8.03
N VAL A 120 -5.01 1.48 -7.64
CA VAL A 120 -5.47 1.33 -6.25
C VAL A 120 -5.47 -0.15 -5.88
N VAL A 121 -4.85 -0.47 -4.75
CA VAL A 121 -4.93 -1.79 -4.12
C VAL A 121 -6.27 -1.91 -3.38
N PRO A 122 -7.11 -2.93 -3.68
CA PRO A 122 -8.35 -3.16 -2.96
C PRO A 122 -8.14 -3.36 -1.45
N GLU A 123 -9.05 -2.83 -0.64
CA GLU A 123 -8.96 -2.91 0.83
C GLU A 123 -8.71 -4.31 1.40
N PRO A 124 -9.33 -5.40 0.89
CA PRO A 124 -9.08 -6.75 1.41
C PRO A 124 -7.61 -7.22 1.32
N SER A 125 -6.79 -6.60 0.46
CA SER A 125 -5.37 -6.92 0.30
C SER A 125 -4.45 -6.05 1.17
N LEU A 126 -4.96 -4.97 1.76
CA LEU A 126 -4.16 -4.06 2.57
C LEU A 126 -3.73 -4.60 3.94
N PRO A 127 -4.49 -5.50 4.62
CA PRO A 127 -4.00 -6.12 5.85
C PRO A 127 -2.67 -6.85 5.67
N ALA A 128 -2.48 -7.55 4.55
CA ALA A 128 -1.20 -8.20 4.25
C ALA A 128 -0.08 -7.18 4.03
N ALA A 129 -0.36 -6.08 3.31
CA ALA A 129 0.60 -4.98 3.14
C ALA A 129 1.00 -4.34 4.47
N ALA A 130 0.05 -4.15 5.39
CA ALA A 130 0.30 -3.57 6.70
C ALA A 130 1.13 -4.46 7.64
N GLN A 131 1.25 -5.76 7.33
CA GLN A 131 2.06 -6.71 8.08
C GLN A 131 3.43 -6.98 7.44
N ALA A 132 3.67 -6.51 6.21
CA ALA A 132 4.92 -6.76 5.50
C ALA A 132 6.09 -5.98 6.12
N VAL A 133 7.23 -6.65 6.29
CA VAL A 133 8.45 -6.09 6.88
C VAL A 133 9.43 -5.64 5.80
N PRO A 134 10.37 -4.71 6.10
CA PRO A 134 11.43 -4.35 5.17
C PRO A 134 12.15 -5.56 4.59
N GLY A 135 12.38 -5.55 3.27
CA GLY A 135 12.97 -6.65 2.52
C GLY A 135 11.97 -7.69 1.98
N THR A 136 10.70 -7.68 2.41
CA THR A 136 9.66 -8.57 1.86
C THR A 136 9.52 -8.33 0.35
N PRO A 137 9.64 -9.35 -0.51
CA PRO A 137 9.39 -9.21 -1.94
C PRO A 137 7.95 -8.77 -2.21
N VAL A 138 7.74 -7.88 -3.18
CA VAL A 138 6.43 -7.35 -3.55
C VAL A 138 6.20 -7.55 -5.05
N ARG A 139 5.05 -8.12 -5.40
CA ARG A 139 4.59 -8.22 -6.78
C ARG A 139 3.23 -7.57 -6.94
N PHE A 140 3.17 -6.58 -7.83
CA PHE A 140 1.92 -5.95 -8.21
C PHE A 140 1.26 -6.76 -9.34
N VAL A 141 -0.05 -6.95 -9.24
CA VAL A 141 -0.85 -7.68 -10.24
C VAL A 141 -1.96 -6.75 -10.74
N PRO A 142 -1.80 -6.10 -11.90
CA PRO A 142 -2.87 -5.33 -12.50
C PRO A 142 -4.12 -6.19 -12.74
N VAL A 143 -5.28 -5.74 -12.23
CA VAL A 143 -6.58 -6.41 -12.37
C VAL A 143 -7.61 -5.48 -12.98
N ARG A 144 -8.72 -6.05 -13.46
CA ARG A 144 -9.90 -5.28 -13.86
C ARG A 144 -10.71 -4.91 -12.61
N ALA A 145 -11.34 -3.73 -12.66
CA ALA A 145 -12.32 -3.29 -11.66
C ALA A 145 -13.56 -4.19 -11.68
#